data_AF-A0A9P6AP19-F1
#
_entry.id   AF-A0A9P6AP19-F1
#
_cell.length_a   1.000
_cell.length_b   1.000
_cell.length_c   1.000
_cell.angle_alpha   90.00
_cell.angle_beta   90.00
_cell.angle_gamma   90.00
#
_symmetry.space_group_name_H-M   'P 1'
#
loop_
_entity.id
_entity.type
_entity.pdbx_description
1 polymer ?
#
loop_
_entity_poly.entity_id
_entity_poly.type
_entity_poly.pdbx_seq_one_letter_code
_entity_poly.pdbx_strand_id
1 'polypeptide(L)'
;FLYRLHIAADANFRMKNCFKSGSCPDVGLGTGLSYFIEDAPYKSFLLNYVSETDISTCSSLATLDLANTQKSVGLCVTGVGVAVCACQGCICLLGLGDLQKGKRYCNVDYINFSGLQSCGLCEILLSYNIFCQWAKKQEAHHDLLPVALWLDPQITLLGVVPKFHLPAHKDICHMKYLLNLRPGCGQTDGEGIERDWSNINPTAMSMKEMGEGSRHDTIDDLFGDWNYHKNVGLGE
;
A
#
# COMPACT_ATOMS: atom_id res chain seq x y z
N PHE A 1 -15.78 -16.19 -5.10
CA PHE A 1 -15.39 -16.47 -3.69
C PHE A 1 -14.09 -17.28 -3.66
N LEU A 2 -14.08 -18.55 -4.08
CA LEU A 2 -12.84 -19.37 -4.07
C LEU A 2 -11.74 -18.91 -5.04
N TYR A 3 -12.10 -18.16 -6.10
CA TYR A 3 -11.18 -17.74 -7.15
C TYR A 3 -11.01 -16.21 -7.22
N ARG A 4 -11.11 -15.50 -6.08
CA ARG A 4 -10.89 -14.06 -6.01
C ARG A 4 -9.79 -13.73 -5.01
N LEU A 5 -8.80 -12.93 -5.41
CA LEU A 5 -7.83 -12.36 -4.50
C LEU A 5 -8.41 -11.11 -3.84
N HIS A 6 -8.35 -11.03 -2.52
CA HIS A 6 -8.80 -9.87 -1.76
C HIS A 6 -7.58 -9.09 -1.27
N ILE A 7 -7.35 -7.89 -1.78
CA ILE A 7 -6.24 -7.02 -1.40
C ILE A 7 -6.78 -5.79 -0.64
N ALA A 8 -6.09 -5.40 0.42
CA ALA A 8 -6.27 -4.12 1.08
C ALA A 8 -4.99 -3.29 0.91
N ALA A 9 -5.15 -2.03 0.53
CA ALA A 9 -4.05 -1.10 0.33
C ALA A 9 -4.16 0.07 1.31
N ASP A 10 -3.06 0.43 1.94
CA ASP A 10 -3.02 1.59 2.84
C ASP A 10 -1.59 2.14 3.01
N ALA A 11 -1.47 3.29 3.69
CA ALA A 11 -0.22 3.98 3.96
C ALA A 11 -0.04 4.28 5.45
N ASN A 12 1.12 3.96 5.98
CA ASN A 12 1.52 4.24 7.36
C ASN A 12 2.55 5.37 7.43
N PHE A 13 2.12 6.53 7.92
CA PHE A 13 2.95 7.73 8.06
C PHE A 13 3.75 7.81 9.37
N ARG A 14 3.69 6.76 10.22
CA ARG A 14 4.57 6.65 11.40
C ARG A 14 5.95 6.12 11.01
N MET A 15 6.01 5.30 9.96
CA MET A 15 7.22 4.64 9.44
C MET A 15 8.10 5.61 8.63
N LYS A 16 8.63 6.62 9.29
CA LYS A 16 9.47 7.67 8.69
C LYS A 16 10.93 7.23 8.62
N ASN A 17 11.71 7.85 7.75
CA ASN A 17 13.17 7.73 7.74
C ASN A 17 13.83 9.09 7.51
N CYS A 18 14.83 9.40 8.33
CA CYS A 18 15.58 10.65 8.28
C CYS A 18 16.61 10.61 7.16
N PHE A 19 16.80 11.73 6.48
CA PHE A 19 17.88 11.85 5.50
C PHE A 19 19.24 11.64 6.18
N LYS A 20 20.11 10.85 5.55
CA LYS A 20 21.47 10.55 6.06
C LYS A 20 22.52 11.20 5.17
N SER A 21 23.38 12.03 5.76
CA SER A 21 24.44 12.75 5.05
C SER A 21 25.75 11.95 4.95
N GLY A 22 25.68 10.63 4.91
CA GLY A 22 26.86 9.75 4.88
C GLY A 22 27.48 9.62 3.47
N SER A 23 28.80 9.36 3.40
CA SER A 23 29.53 9.15 2.15
C SER A 23 29.44 7.72 1.61
N CYS A 24 28.94 6.77 2.41
CA CYS A 24 28.74 5.38 1.99
C CYS A 24 27.25 5.13 1.70
N PRO A 25 26.89 4.66 0.50
CA PRO A 25 25.52 4.22 0.24
C PRO A 25 25.20 2.99 1.10
N ASP A 26 24.08 3.03 1.82
CA ASP A 26 23.53 1.89 2.55
C ASP A 26 22.58 1.13 1.61
N VAL A 27 23.11 0.11 0.94
CA VAL A 27 22.37 -0.73 -0.01
C VAL A 27 21.80 -1.93 0.75
N GLY A 28 20.49 -2.18 0.61
CA GLY A 28 19.84 -3.31 1.26
C GLY A 28 20.30 -4.63 0.66
N LEU A 29 20.47 -5.64 1.50
CA LEU A 29 20.86 -6.98 1.07
C LEU A 29 19.72 -7.70 0.34
N GLY A 30 18.47 -7.47 0.78
CA GLY A 30 17.28 -8.16 0.29
C GLY A 30 16.27 -7.28 -0.44
N THR A 31 16.56 -5.98 -0.63
CA THR A 31 15.61 -5.05 -1.25
C THR A 31 15.21 -5.51 -2.65
N GLY A 32 13.91 -5.66 -2.89
CA GLY A 32 13.37 -6.19 -4.16
C GLY A 32 13.28 -7.72 -4.23
N LEU A 33 13.66 -8.44 -3.18
CA LEU A 33 13.59 -9.91 -3.13
C LEU A 33 12.43 -10.46 -2.30
N SER A 34 11.91 -9.66 -1.35
CA SER A 34 10.81 -10.06 -0.46
C SER A 34 9.61 -9.11 -0.57
N TYR A 35 9.37 -8.24 0.42
CA TYR A 35 8.16 -7.42 0.45
C TYR A 35 8.41 -6.04 -0.12
N PHE A 36 9.57 -5.44 0.19
CA PHE A 36 9.99 -4.21 -0.46
C PHE A 36 10.17 -4.37 -1.96
N ILE A 37 9.60 -3.43 -2.69
CA ILE A 37 9.80 -3.26 -4.12
C ILE A 37 11.25 -2.88 -4.40
N GLU A 38 11.74 -3.27 -5.59
CA GLU A 38 13.07 -2.88 -6.04
C GLU A 38 13.21 -1.36 -6.14
N ASP A 39 14.21 -0.83 -5.44
CA ASP A 39 14.34 0.60 -5.18
C ASP A 39 14.66 1.43 -6.44
N ALA A 40 15.62 0.97 -7.25
CA ALA A 40 16.08 1.69 -8.43
C ALA A 40 14.97 1.95 -9.48
N PRO A 41 14.20 0.94 -9.94
CA PRO A 41 13.11 1.18 -10.89
C PRO A 41 11.97 1.99 -10.26
N TYR A 42 11.69 1.78 -8.97
CA TYR A 42 10.63 2.52 -8.27
C TYR A 42 10.95 4.01 -8.16
N LYS A 43 12.13 4.37 -7.65
CA LYS A 43 12.58 5.77 -7.56
C LYS A 43 12.62 6.44 -8.93
N SER A 44 13.15 5.74 -9.94
CA SER A 44 13.21 6.25 -11.32
C SER A 44 11.82 6.57 -11.87
N PHE A 45 10.83 5.71 -11.58
CA PHE A 45 9.44 5.95 -11.94
C PHE A 45 8.86 7.18 -11.23
N LEU A 46 9.07 7.30 -9.92
CA LEU A 46 8.54 8.39 -9.09
C LEU A 46 9.05 9.77 -9.49
N LEU A 47 10.25 9.87 -10.06
CA LEU A 47 10.81 11.13 -10.57
C LEU A 47 9.92 11.79 -11.64
N ASN A 48 9.13 11.01 -12.37
CA ASN A 48 8.21 11.54 -13.40
C ASN A 48 6.94 12.17 -12.80
N TYR A 49 6.66 11.94 -11.51
CA TYR A 49 5.40 12.33 -10.85
C TYR A 49 5.62 13.18 -9.59
N VAL A 50 6.76 13.87 -9.50
CA VAL A 50 7.13 14.67 -8.32
C VAL A 50 6.14 15.81 -8.04
N SER A 51 5.49 16.33 -9.08
CA SER A 51 4.49 17.41 -9.00
C SER A 51 3.07 16.92 -8.72
N GLU A 52 2.83 15.61 -8.64
CA GLU A 52 1.52 15.07 -8.33
C GLU A 52 1.09 15.48 -6.90
N THR A 53 -0.12 16.01 -6.80
CA THR A 53 -0.72 16.46 -5.53
C THR A 53 -1.46 15.32 -4.82
N ASP A 54 -1.42 15.33 -3.49
CA ASP A 54 -2.17 14.40 -2.64
C ASP A 54 -3.68 14.39 -2.96
N ILE A 55 -4.29 13.24 -2.71
CA ILE A 55 -5.62 12.91 -3.18
C ILE A 55 -6.62 13.10 -2.05
N SER A 56 -7.57 14.03 -2.19
CA SER A 56 -8.85 13.91 -1.50
C SER A 56 -9.84 15.03 -1.82
N THR A 57 -10.93 14.65 -2.47
CA THR A 57 -12.13 15.49 -2.69
C THR A 57 -13.32 15.07 -1.81
N CYS A 58 -13.13 14.03 -0.98
CA CYS A 58 -14.05 13.65 0.09
C CYS A 58 -13.54 14.31 1.39
N SER A 59 -14.31 15.23 1.94
CA SER A 59 -13.87 16.31 2.85
C SER A 59 -13.23 15.84 4.17
N SER A 60 -13.70 14.74 4.73
CA SER A 60 -13.19 14.17 5.99
C SER A 60 -11.80 13.55 5.83
N LEU A 61 -11.59 12.73 4.79
CA LEU A 61 -10.30 12.11 4.47
C LEU A 61 -9.24 13.15 4.10
N ALA A 62 -9.64 14.24 3.44
CA ALA A 62 -8.70 15.30 3.06
C ALA A 62 -7.98 15.96 4.22
N THR A 63 -8.66 16.04 5.35
CA THR A 63 -8.09 16.67 6.54
C THR A 63 -7.05 15.76 7.19
N LEU A 64 -7.26 14.44 7.15
CA LEU A 64 -6.32 13.45 7.68
C LEU A 64 -5.05 13.36 6.82
N ASP A 65 -5.20 13.30 5.50
CA ASP A 65 -4.07 13.25 4.57
C ASP A 65 -3.20 14.50 4.70
N LEU A 66 -3.82 15.68 4.77
CA LEU A 66 -3.09 16.94 4.95
C LEU A 66 -2.30 16.98 6.27
N ALA A 67 -2.87 16.48 7.37
CA ALA A 67 -2.18 16.41 8.66
C ALA A 67 -0.94 15.49 8.61
N ASN A 68 -1.03 14.39 7.84
CA ASN A 68 0.06 13.44 7.69
C ASN A 68 1.21 13.98 6.83
N THR A 69 0.94 14.88 5.88
CA THR A 69 1.95 15.44 4.95
C THR A 69 2.73 16.65 5.51
N GLN A 70 2.24 17.30 6.59
CA GLN A 70 2.79 18.57 7.11
C GLN A 70 4.19 18.49 7.77
N LYS A 71 4.71 17.31 8.11
CA LYS A 71 6.02 17.14 8.82
C LYS A 71 7.02 16.32 8.00
N SER A 72 7.49 16.88 6.89
CA SER A 72 8.41 16.22 5.93
C SER A 72 9.85 16.77 5.92
N VAL A 73 10.14 17.91 6.57
CA VAL A 73 11.48 18.50 6.57
C VAL A 73 12.48 17.57 7.28
N GLY A 74 13.60 17.27 6.60
CA GLY A 74 14.67 16.40 7.12
C GLY A 74 14.42 14.90 6.93
N LEU A 75 13.32 14.50 6.28
CA LEU A 75 13.00 13.11 6.00
C LEU A 75 13.27 12.79 4.52
N CYS A 76 13.85 11.62 4.26
CA CYS A 76 13.84 11.02 2.92
C CYS A 76 12.55 10.22 2.68
N VAL A 77 11.95 9.69 3.77
CA VAL A 77 10.71 8.90 3.73
C VAL A 77 9.74 9.42 4.77
N THR A 78 8.53 9.75 4.33
CA THR A 78 7.43 10.26 5.17
C THR A 78 6.48 9.17 5.68
N GLY A 79 6.55 7.98 5.09
CA GLY A 79 5.77 6.81 5.46
C GLY A 79 6.03 5.64 4.52
N VAL A 80 5.32 4.54 4.71
CA VAL A 80 5.34 3.37 3.82
C VAL A 80 3.92 3.09 3.31
N GLY A 81 3.79 2.74 2.04
CA GLY A 81 2.55 2.18 1.48
C GLY A 81 2.67 0.66 1.39
N VAL A 82 1.59 -0.05 1.69
CA VAL A 82 1.59 -1.53 1.60
C VAL A 82 0.29 -2.06 0.99
N ALA A 83 0.41 -3.19 0.31
CA ALA A 83 -0.68 -4.05 -0.14
C ALA A 83 -0.63 -5.36 0.67
N VAL A 84 -1.76 -5.72 1.28
CA VAL A 84 -1.91 -6.95 2.08
C VAL A 84 -3.11 -7.76 1.61
N CYS A 85 -3.13 -9.05 1.91
CA CYS A 85 -4.34 -9.86 1.83
C CYS A 85 -5.41 -9.32 2.80
N ALA A 86 -6.53 -8.83 2.28
CA ALA A 86 -7.59 -8.25 3.11
C ALA A 86 -8.33 -9.28 3.99
N CYS A 87 -8.12 -10.58 3.75
CA CYS A 87 -8.72 -11.65 4.55
C CYS A 87 -7.90 -11.98 5.81
N GLN A 88 -6.56 -12.02 5.68
CA GLN A 88 -5.67 -12.54 6.74
C GLN A 88 -4.66 -11.52 7.24
N GLY A 89 -4.41 -10.44 6.49
CA GLY A 89 -3.40 -9.43 6.80
C GLY A 89 -1.98 -9.81 6.39
N CYS A 90 -1.81 -10.84 5.53
CA CYS A 90 -0.49 -11.21 5.03
C CYS A 90 0.02 -10.16 4.02
N ILE A 91 1.26 -9.72 4.18
CA ILE A 91 1.91 -8.76 3.28
C ILE A 91 2.14 -9.41 1.92
N CYS A 92 1.79 -8.70 0.83
CA CYS A 92 2.04 -9.18 -0.52
C CYS A 92 3.52 -9.09 -0.87
N LEU A 93 4.03 -10.08 -1.62
CA LEU A 93 5.37 -10.05 -2.21
C LEU A 93 5.50 -8.81 -3.10
N LEU A 94 6.59 -8.04 -2.98
CA LEU A 94 6.78 -6.75 -3.66
C LEU A 94 5.60 -5.78 -3.49
N GLY A 95 4.84 -5.91 -2.40
CA GLY A 95 3.68 -5.10 -2.10
C GLY A 95 3.96 -3.96 -1.13
N LEU A 96 5.22 -3.57 -0.92
CA LEU A 96 5.63 -2.54 0.04
C LEU A 96 6.57 -1.52 -0.62
N GLY A 97 6.34 -0.23 -0.36
CA GLY A 97 7.18 0.83 -0.91
C GLY A 97 7.20 2.10 -0.06
N ASP A 98 8.30 2.83 -0.15
CA ASP A 98 8.50 4.08 0.57
C ASP A 98 7.75 5.27 -0.06
N LEU A 99 7.22 6.13 0.80
CA LEU A 99 6.49 7.35 0.43
C LEU A 99 7.36 8.58 0.67
N GLN A 100 7.77 9.26 -0.40
CA GLN A 100 8.69 10.40 -0.33
C GLN A 100 7.98 11.65 0.23
N LYS A 101 6.70 11.83 -0.11
CA LYS A 101 5.90 12.95 0.39
C LYS A 101 4.41 12.65 0.26
N GLY A 102 3.79 12.25 1.37
CA GLY A 102 2.35 11.96 1.38
C GLY A 102 2.01 10.73 0.54
N LYS A 103 0.75 10.60 0.15
CA LYS A 103 0.22 9.45 -0.60
C LYS A 103 -0.23 9.90 -1.98
N ARG A 104 0.66 9.73 -2.94
CA ARG A 104 0.39 10.00 -4.37
C ARG A 104 -0.21 8.78 -5.07
N TYR A 105 -0.88 9.00 -6.19
CA TYR A 105 -1.40 7.90 -7.00
C TYR A 105 -0.26 7.03 -7.49
N CYS A 106 0.81 7.65 -8.00
CA CYS A 106 1.98 6.93 -8.51
C CYS A 106 2.58 5.95 -7.49
N ASN A 107 2.70 6.35 -6.22
CA ASN A 107 3.22 5.45 -5.17
C ASN A 107 2.28 4.25 -4.98
N VAL A 108 0.98 4.50 -4.80
CA VAL A 108 -0.01 3.47 -4.50
C VAL A 108 -0.24 2.53 -5.69
N ASP A 109 -0.22 3.07 -6.90
CA ASP A 109 -0.35 2.29 -8.14
C ASP A 109 0.84 1.35 -8.28
N TYR A 110 2.06 1.87 -8.19
CA TYR A 110 3.25 1.02 -8.30
C TYR A 110 3.25 -0.08 -7.24
N ILE A 111 2.90 0.25 -5.99
CA ILE A 111 2.87 -0.70 -4.88
C ILE A 111 1.83 -1.80 -5.09
N ASN A 112 0.60 -1.42 -5.42
CA ASN A 112 -0.47 -2.40 -5.63
C ASN A 112 -0.18 -3.28 -6.84
N PHE A 113 0.21 -2.70 -7.98
CA PHE A 113 0.42 -3.47 -9.20
C PHE A 113 1.67 -4.36 -9.11
N SER A 114 2.70 -3.95 -8.37
CA SER A 114 3.84 -4.82 -8.02
C SER A 114 3.39 -6.00 -7.16
N GLY A 115 2.61 -5.74 -6.10
CA GLY A 115 2.05 -6.78 -5.24
C GLY A 115 1.12 -7.76 -5.95
N LEU A 116 0.53 -7.35 -7.06
CA LEU A 116 -0.37 -8.16 -7.87
C LEU A 116 0.33 -8.97 -8.96
N GLN A 117 1.62 -8.76 -9.24
CA GLN A 117 2.32 -9.49 -10.32
C GLN A 117 2.38 -11.00 -10.09
N SER A 118 2.34 -11.44 -8.83
CA SER A 118 2.34 -12.86 -8.47
C SER A 118 0.91 -13.46 -8.43
N CYS A 119 -0.12 -12.69 -8.80
CA CYS A 119 -1.50 -13.14 -8.76
C CYS A 119 -1.82 -14.05 -9.95
N GLY A 120 -2.09 -15.33 -9.67
CA GLY A 120 -2.59 -16.29 -10.67
C GLY A 120 -4.12 -16.31 -10.83
N LEU A 121 -4.85 -15.36 -10.25
CA LEU A 121 -6.31 -15.32 -10.25
C LEU A 121 -6.85 -14.25 -11.21
N CYS A 122 -7.95 -14.58 -11.91
CA CYS A 122 -8.59 -13.69 -12.88
C CYS A 122 -9.46 -12.61 -12.25
N GLU A 123 -9.67 -12.60 -10.93
CA GLU A 123 -10.50 -11.61 -10.25
C GLU A 123 -9.82 -11.11 -8.98
N ILE A 124 -9.73 -9.80 -8.83
CA ILE A 124 -9.10 -9.11 -7.70
C ILE A 124 -10.10 -8.13 -7.11
N LEU A 125 -10.28 -8.16 -5.79
CA LEU A 125 -10.97 -7.11 -5.04
C LEU A 125 -9.95 -6.23 -4.34
N LEU A 126 -9.86 -4.96 -4.75
CA LEU A 126 -9.03 -3.97 -4.09
C LEU A 126 -9.86 -3.13 -3.12
N SER A 127 -9.53 -3.24 -1.84
CA SER A 127 -10.06 -2.44 -0.74
C SER A 127 -9.10 -1.28 -0.48
N TYR A 128 -9.58 -0.05 -0.64
CA TYR A 128 -8.75 1.14 -0.50
C TYR A 128 -9.53 2.33 0.05
N ASN A 129 -8.96 3.03 1.03
CA ASN A 129 -9.60 4.15 1.75
C ASN A 129 -10.13 5.24 0.80
N ILE A 130 -9.49 5.45 -0.34
CA ILE A 130 -9.94 6.43 -1.33
C ILE A 130 -10.24 5.79 -2.69
N PHE A 131 -10.63 4.51 -2.71
CA PHE A 131 -10.94 3.78 -3.94
C PHE A 131 -11.93 4.54 -4.82
N CYS A 132 -12.95 5.18 -4.23
CA CYS A 132 -13.96 5.92 -4.99
C CYS A 132 -13.42 7.10 -5.80
N GLN A 133 -12.26 7.63 -5.42
CA GLN A 133 -11.56 8.69 -6.12
C GLN A 133 -10.58 8.10 -7.13
N TRP A 134 -9.84 7.07 -6.69
CA TRP A 134 -8.90 6.32 -7.49
C TRP A 134 -9.55 5.72 -8.75
N ALA A 135 -10.71 5.09 -8.59
CA ALA A 135 -11.46 4.44 -9.67
C ALA A 135 -11.82 5.37 -10.84
N LYS A 136 -11.90 6.69 -10.60
CA LYS A 136 -12.23 7.66 -11.66
C LYS A 136 -11.10 7.82 -12.68
N LYS A 137 -9.89 7.41 -12.32
CA LYS A 137 -8.67 7.55 -13.12
C LYS A 137 -7.99 6.19 -13.36
N GLN A 138 -8.67 5.08 -13.09
CA GLN A 138 -8.10 3.74 -13.12
C GLN A 138 -7.43 3.40 -14.46
N GLU A 139 -8.05 3.73 -15.60
CA GLU A 139 -7.46 3.49 -16.93
C GLU A 139 -6.18 4.32 -17.12
N ALA A 140 -6.21 5.60 -16.74
CA ALA A 140 -5.03 6.45 -16.81
C ALA A 140 -3.89 5.97 -15.91
N HIS A 141 -4.20 5.37 -14.75
CA HIS A 141 -3.16 4.83 -13.85
C HIS A 141 -2.43 3.65 -14.47
N HIS A 142 -3.16 2.75 -15.14
CA HIS A 142 -2.56 1.60 -15.82
C HIS A 142 -1.56 2.03 -16.90
N ASP A 143 -1.93 3.00 -17.73
CA ASP A 143 -1.10 3.45 -18.86
C ASP A 143 0.17 4.20 -18.43
N LEU A 144 0.18 4.73 -17.20
CA LEU A 144 1.34 5.42 -16.62
C LEU A 144 2.38 4.47 -16.05
N LEU A 145 1.98 3.25 -15.67
CA LEU A 145 2.87 2.25 -15.08
C LEU A 145 3.83 1.65 -16.11
N PRO A 146 5.03 1.22 -15.69
CA PRO A 146 5.90 0.41 -16.53
C PRO A 146 5.14 -0.83 -17.05
N VAL A 147 5.38 -1.21 -18.31
CA VAL A 147 4.73 -2.36 -18.96
C VAL A 147 4.92 -3.66 -18.15
N ALA A 148 6.05 -3.80 -17.44
CA ALA A 148 6.33 -4.93 -16.57
C ALA A 148 5.37 -5.06 -15.37
N LEU A 149 4.60 -4.01 -15.04
CA LEU A 149 3.61 -4.00 -13.97
C LEU A 149 2.16 -4.02 -14.48
N TRP A 150 1.95 -4.11 -15.79
CA TRP A 150 0.61 -4.19 -16.36
C TRP A 150 -0.06 -5.51 -15.93
N LEU A 151 -1.34 -5.42 -15.58
CA LEU A 151 -2.13 -6.62 -15.30
C LEU A 151 -2.52 -7.28 -16.63
N ASP A 152 -2.64 -8.60 -16.63
CA ASP A 152 -3.24 -9.30 -17.77
C ASP A 152 -4.65 -8.71 -18.03
N PRO A 153 -4.99 -8.32 -19.27
CA PRO A 153 -6.31 -7.78 -19.61
C PRO A 153 -7.49 -8.68 -19.23
N GLN A 154 -7.26 -9.98 -19.00
CA GLN A 154 -8.27 -10.93 -18.52
C GLN A 154 -8.57 -10.78 -17.01
N ILE A 155 -7.72 -10.09 -16.26
CA ILE A 155 -7.91 -9.85 -14.83
C ILE A 155 -8.96 -8.77 -14.63
N THR A 156 -10.02 -9.12 -13.90
CA THR A 156 -11.06 -8.19 -13.47
C THR A 156 -10.68 -7.56 -12.13
N LEU A 157 -10.42 -6.25 -12.12
CA LEU A 157 -10.20 -5.48 -10.90
C LEU A 157 -11.50 -4.85 -10.40
N LEU A 158 -12.01 -5.37 -9.29
CA LEU A 158 -13.15 -4.84 -8.54
C LEU A 158 -12.66 -3.99 -7.38
N GLY A 159 -13.45 -2.98 -7.02
CA GLY A 159 -13.07 -2.05 -5.99
C GLY A 159 -14.11 -1.76 -4.94
N VAL A 160 -13.64 -1.54 -3.71
CA VAL A 160 -14.43 -1.24 -2.53
C VAL A 160 -13.73 -0.24 -1.63
N VAL A 161 -14.52 0.41 -0.77
CA VAL A 161 -14.00 1.18 0.36
C VAL A 161 -14.16 0.32 1.61
N PRO A 162 -13.13 0.24 2.48
CA PRO A 162 -13.21 -0.47 3.76
C PRO A 162 -14.41 -0.02 4.62
N LYS A 163 -14.98 -0.93 5.41
CA LYS A 163 -16.26 -0.72 6.13
C LYS A 163 -16.22 0.46 7.12
N PHE A 164 -15.13 0.62 7.86
CA PHE A 164 -14.93 1.70 8.83
C PHE A 164 -14.76 3.05 8.14
N HIS A 165 -14.11 3.07 6.98
CA HIS A 165 -13.88 4.30 6.23
C HIS A 165 -15.10 4.74 5.42
N LEU A 166 -15.92 3.81 4.91
CA LEU A 166 -17.06 4.12 4.04
C LEU A 166 -18.03 5.19 4.60
N PRO A 167 -18.40 5.21 5.90
CA PRO A 167 -19.18 6.30 6.50
C PRO A 167 -18.64 7.71 6.28
N ALA A 168 -17.32 7.86 6.11
CA ALA A 168 -16.68 9.15 5.85
C ALA A 168 -16.83 9.61 4.38
N HIS A 169 -17.39 8.79 3.49
CA HIS A 169 -17.61 9.11 2.08
C HIS A 169 -19.03 9.59 1.79
N LYS A 170 -19.17 10.25 0.63
CA LYS A 170 -20.46 10.70 0.07
C LYS A 170 -21.39 9.52 -0.21
N ASP A 171 -22.70 9.71 -0.09
CA ASP A 171 -23.74 8.66 -0.25
C ASP A 171 -23.60 7.82 -1.54
N ILE A 172 -23.21 8.43 -2.66
CA ILE A 172 -22.98 7.71 -3.92
C ILE A 172 -21.88 6.63 -3.78
N CYS A 173 -20.92 6.82 -2.89
CA CYS A 173 -19.86 5.85 -2.62
C CYS A 173 -20.42 4.65 -1.86
N HIS A 174 -21.39 4.85 -0.96
CA HIS A 174 -22.05 3.77 -0.22
C HIS A 174 -22.79 2.84 -1.16
N MET A 175 -23.45 3.38 -2.19
CA MET A 175 -24.15 2.52 -3.16
C MET A 175 -23.18 1.75 -4.08
N LYS A 176 -22.02 2.33 -4.41
CA LYS A 176 -21.10 1.77 -5.41
C LYS A 176 -19.99 0.88 -4.85
N TYR A 177 -19.47 1.22 -3.68
CA TYR A 177 -18.23 0.65 -3.14
C TYR A 177 -18.43 -0.05 -1.79
N LEU A 178 -19.67 -0.26 -1.37
CA LEU A 178 -19.98 -1.01 -0.16
C LEU A 178 -19.65 -2.50 -0.33
N LEU A 179 -18.76 -2.97 0.54
CA LEU A 179 -18.20 -4.32 0.49
C LEU A 179 -19.29 -5.40 0.69
N ASN A 180 -20.28 -5.16 1.56
CA ASN A 180 -21.39 -6.10 1.82
C ASN A 180 -22.28 -6.38 0.60
N LEU A 181 -22.30 -5.49 -0.39
CA LEU A 181 -23.08 -5.68 -1.62
C LEU A 181 -22.28 -6.36 -2.73
N ARG A 182 -20.99 -6.63 -2.52
CA ARG A 182 -20.15 -7.30 -3.52
C ARG A 182 -20.32 -8.81 -3.43
N PRO A 183 -20.78 -9.48 -4.51
CA PRO A 183 -20.94 -10.93 -4.51
C PRO A 183 -19.63 -11.62 -4.18
N GLY A 184 -19.67 -12.61 -3.28
CA GLY A 184 -18.51 -13.41 -2.91
C GLY A 184 -17.55 -12.79 -1.90
N CYS A 185 -17.88 -11.62 -1.31
CA CYS A 185 -17.03 -10.96 -0.32
C CYS A 185 -17.22 -11.43 1.13
N GLY A 186 -18.21 -12.29 1.41
CA GLY A 186 -18.43 -12.84 2.75
C GLY A 186 -18.54 -11.76 3.82
N GLN A 187 -17.86 -11.98 4.96
CA GLN A 187 -17.83 -11.06 6.09
C GLN A 187 -16.54 -10.20 6.14
N THR A 188 -15.74 -10.16 5.07
CA THR A 188 -14.53 -9.32 5.01
C THR A 188 -14.87 -7.87 5.35
N ASP A 189 -14.03 -7.20 6.13
CA ASP A 189 -14.20 -5.78 6.49
C ASP A 189 -13.32 -4.85 5.65
N GLY A 190 -12.21 -5.35 5.12
CA GLY A 190 -11.23 -4.56 4.37
C GLY A 190 -10.33 -3.70 5.27
N GLU A 191 -10.38 -3.90 6.59
CA GLU A 191 -9.73 -3.10 7.64
C GLU A 191 -8.52 -3.82 8.28
N GLY A 192 -8.16 -5.01 7.78
CA GLY A 192 -7.04 -5.81 8.31
C GLY A 192 -5.75 -5.00 8.43
N ILE A 193 -5.40 -4.31 7.36
CA ILE A 193 -4.17 -3.50 7.24
C ILE A 193 -4.03 -2.45 8.35
N GLU A 194 -5.12 -1.81 8.78
CA GLU A 194 -5.12 -0.79 9.84
C GLU A 194 -4.79 -1.41 11.21
N ARG A 195 -5.26 -2.65 11.46
CA ARG A 195 -4.91 -3.40 12.67
C ARG A 195 -3.46 -3.87 12.62
N ASP A 196 -3.00 -4.29 11.45
CA ASP A 196 -1.65 -4.83 11.26
C ASP A 196 -0.59 -3.76 11.55
N TRP A 197 -0.89 -2.48 11.29
CA TRP A 197 -0.02 -1.35 11.66
C TRP A 197 0.32 -1.30 13.15
N SER A 198 -0.57 -1.73 14.03
CA SER A 198 -0.31 -1.71 15.48
C SER A 198 0.90 -2.56 15.88
N ASN A 199 1.26 -3.58 15.09
CA ASN A 199 2.37 -4.49 15.37
C ASN A 199 3.72 -3.90 14.95
N ILE A 200 3.80 -3.23 13.80
CA ILE A 200 5.06 -2.64 13.32
C ILE A 200 5.31 -1.23 13.89
N ASN A 201 4.27 -0.47 14.21
CA ASN A 201 4.39 0.90 14.72
C ASN A 201 5.35 1.08 15.92
N PRO A 202 5.44 0.17 16.90
CA PRO A 202 6.41 0.26 18.00
C PRO A 202 7.88 0.34 17.54
N THR A 203 8.18 -0.20 16.36
CA THR A 203 9.53 -0.23 15.78
C THR A 203 9.84 1.00 14.90
N ALA A 204 8.87 1.90 14.68
CA ALA A 204 9.03 3.05 13.80
C ALA A 204 10.19 3.98 14.24
N MET A 205 10.37 4.18 15.54
CA MET A 205 11.41 5.09 16.07
C MET A 205 12.82 4.55 15.90
N SER A 206 13.04 3.23 15.99
CA SER A 206 14.35 2.64 15.75
C SER A 206 14.72 2.73 14.27
N MET A 207 13.76 2.44 13.38
CA MET A 207 13.97 2.51 11.93
C MET A 207 14.12 3.92 11.38
N LYS A 208 13.60 4.92 12.10
CA LYS A 208 13.67 6.32 11.68
C LYS A 208 15.09 6.80 11.43
N GLU A 209 16.05 6.29 12.21
CA GLU A 209 17.44 6.68 12.12
C GLU A 209 18.34 5.65 11.41
N MET A 210 17.79 4.55 10.91
CA MET A 210 18.56 3.56 10.13
C MET A 210 18.91 4.14 8.76
N GLY A 211 19.94 3.58 8.11
CA GLY A 211 20.15 3.82 6.68
C GLY A 211 19.04 3.13 5.86
N GLU A 212 18.94 3.51 4.59
CA GLU A 212 17.84 3.08 3.72
C GLU A 212 17.81 1.56 3.50
N GLY A 213 18.94 0.99 3.08
CA GLY A 213 19.08 -0.45 2.88
C GLY A 213 18.83 -1.28 4.14
N SER A 214 19.51 -0.91 5.22
CA SER A 214 19.38 -1.58 6.51
C SER A 214 17.93 -1.51 7.05
N ARG A 215 17.23 -0.40 6.80
CA ARG A 215 15.81 -0.24 7.14
C ARG A 215 14.93 -1.18 6.33
N HIS A 216 15.15 -1.30 5.02
CA HIS A 216 14.38 -2.23 4.18
C HIS A 216 14.54 -3.67 4.67
N ASP A 217 15.78 -4.12 4.88
CA ASP A 217 16.06 -5.47 5.36
C ASP A 217 15.37 -5.74 6.71
N THR A 218 15.42 -4.77 7.63
CA THR A 218 14.76 -4.90 8.95
C THR A 218 13.24 -5.01 8.84
N ILE A 219 12.62 -4.21 7.97
CA ILE A 219 11.17 -4.26 7.77
C ILE A 219 10.76 -5.55 7.05
N ASP A 220 11.54 -5.99 6.06
CA ASP A 220 11.30 -7.25 5.37
C ASP A 220 11.36 -8.44 6.34
N ASP A 221 12.32 -8.45 7.27
CA ASP A 221 12.42 -9.44 8.34
C ASP A 221 11.18 -9.42 9.25
N LEU A 222 10.75 -8.23 9.71
CA LEU A 222 9.58 -8.08 10.57
C LEU A 222 8.28 -8.52 9.87
N PHE A 223 8.11 -8.18 8.60
CA PHE A 223 6.97 -8.64 7.82
C PHE A 223 7.07 -10.12 7.43
N GLY A 224 8.28 -10.66 7.32
CA GLY A 224 8.55 -12.09 7.19
C GLY A 224 8.05 -12.86 8.40
N ASP A 225 8.41 -12.43 9.59
CA ASP A 225 7.93 -12.99 10.86
C ASP A 225 6.40 -12.87 10.98
N TRP A 226 5.83 -11.71 10.63
CA TRP A 226 4.38 -11.50 10.63
C TRP A 226 3.66 -12.50 9.72
N ASN A 227 4.10 -12.61 8.47
CA ASN A 227 3.53 -13.55 7.51
C ASN A 227 3.71 -15.01 7.96
N TYR A 228 4.87 -15.36 8.53
CA TYR A 228 5.11 -16.68 9.09
C TYR A 228 4.09 -17.01 10.19
N HIS A 229 3.95 -16.14 11.20
CA HIS A 229 2.99 -16.32 12.29
C HIS A 229 1.55 -16.42 11.79
N LYS A 230 1.17 -15.60 10.80
CA LYS A 230 -0.15 -15.67 10.17
C LYS A 230 -0.37 -17.01 9.48
N ASN A 231 0.62 -17.51 8.74
CA ASN A 231 0.52 -18.75 7.99
C ASN A 231 0.46 -19.99 8.89
N VAL A 232 1.27 -20.05 9.95
CA VAL A 232 1.27 -21.20 10.86
C VAL A 232 0.05 -21.21 11.79
N GLY A 233 -0.52 -20.04 12.10
CA GLY A 233 -1.75 -19.92 12.88
C GLY A 233 -3.04 -20.10 12.07
N LEU A 234 -2.97 -20.47 10.79
CA LEU A 234 -4.18 -20.69 9.98
C LEU A 234 -4.91 -21.97 10.43
N GLY A 235 -6.09 -21.78 11.04
CA GLY A 235 -6.99 -22.87 11.41
C GLY A 235 -6.97 -23.26 12.89
N GLU A 236 -6.17 -22.58 13.71
CA GLU A 236 -6.27 -22.57 15.17
C GLU A 236 -7.36 -21.58 15.64
#